data_AF-A0A7J3WDI9-F1
#
_entry.id   AF-A0A7J3WDI9-F1
#
_cell.length_a   1.000
_cell.length_b   1.000
_cell.length_c   1.000
_cell.angle_alpha   90.00
_cell.angle_beta   90.00
_cell.angle_gamma   90.00
#
_symmetry.space_group_name_H-M   'P 1'
#
loop_
_entity.id
_entity.type
_entity.pdbx_description
1 polymer ?
#
loop_
_entity_poly.entity_id
_entity_poly.type
_entity_poly.pdbx_seq_one_letter_code
_entity_poly.pdbx_strand_id
1 'polypeptide(L)'
;MKPYRLRVLWLLIGFVAVAATIYAMSFFGLKPTRLIEFALLALTPLAFAAVGECINEKSGQINIGIEGIFLISAVAGVFWAEVFESGLLGLLMGGVFGALIGGILGLLNVYGRAEQVIAGMGLNILAIGLFQYLLMAIWAFPGIHIFPRTLVVPRISIPLIGEELAVSPISLAAIAAAFA
;
A
#
# COMPACT_ATOMS: atom_id res chain seq x y z
N MET A 1 -36.37 17.63 -14.79
CA MET A 1 -35.46 18.01 -13.69
C MET A 1 -34.07 18.20 -14.25
N LYS A 2 -33.36 19.29 -13.92
CA LYS A 2 -32.01 19.53 -14.48
C LYS A 2 -31.04 18.41 -14.03
N PRO A 3 -30.18 17.88 -14.92
CA PRO A 3 -29.41 16.65 -14.70
C PRO A 3 -28.47 16.67 -13.47
N TYR A 4 -28.09 17.85 -12.96
CA TYR A 4 -27.29 17.97 -11.74
C TYR A 4 -28.04 17.60 -10.46
N ARG A 5 -29.37 17.82 -10.37
CA ARG A 5 -30.16 17.49 -9.17
C ARG A 5 -30.25 15.97 -8.94
N LEU A 6 -30.28 15.20 -10.02
CA LEU A 6 -30.32 13.74 -9.96
C LEU A 6 -28.98 13.18 -9.47
N ARG A 7 -27.85 13.75 -9.92
CA ARG A 7 -26.51 13.37 -9.43
C ARG A 7 -26.32 13.65 -7.94
N VAL A 8 -26.75 14.82 -7.47
CA VAL A 8 -26.69 15.17 -6.04
C VAL A 8 -27.55 14.22 -5.20
N LEU A 9 -28.74 13.85 -5.69
CA LEU A 9 -29.61 12.89 -5.03
C LEU A 9 -28.95 11.51 -4.90
N TRP A 10 -28.32 11.00 -5.97
CA TRP A 10 -27.60 9.71 -5.91
C TRP A 10 -26.41 9.74 -4.96
N LEU A 11 -25.67 10.85 -4.90
CA LEU A 11 -24.58 11.02 -3.95
C LEU A 11 -25.08 11.04 -2.49
N LEU A 12 -26.19 11.73 -2.24
CA LEU A 12 -26.83 11.75 -0.91
C LEU A 12 -27.36 10.37 -0.51
N ILE A 13 -28.00 9.65 -1.42
CA ILE A 13 -28.45 8.27 -1.17
C ILE A 13 -27.27 7.37 -0.85
N GLY A 14 -26.17 7.46 -1.61
CA GLY A 14 -24.95 6.71 -1.35
C GLY A 14 -24.35 7.02 0.03
N PHE A 15 -24.26 8.30 0.39
CA PHE A 15 -23.74 8.72 1.69
C PHE A 15 -24.61 8.22 2.86
N VAL A 16 -25.94 8.34 2.73
CA VAL A 16 -26.89 7.86 3.75
C VAL A 16 -26.84 6.33 3.86
N ALA A 17 -26.74 5.60 2.74
CA ALA A 17 -26.61 4.15 2.75
C ALA A 17 -25.34 3.70 3.48
N VAL A 18 -24.20 4.35 3.23
CA VAL A 18 -22.93 4.06 3.93
C VAL A 18 -23.05 4.35 5.42
N ALA A 19 -23.63 5.49 5.82
CA ALA A 19 -23.85 5.83 7.22
C ALA A 19 -24.79 4.83 7.91
N ALA A 20 -25.86 4.40 7.24
CA ALA A 20 -26.78 3.39 7.73
C ALA A 20 -26.10 2.03 7.90
N THR A 21 -25.23 1.62 6.97
CA THR A 21 -24.43 0.40 7.09
C THR A 21 -23.47 0.48 8.28
N ILE A 22 -22.78 1.61 8.47
CA ILE A 22 -21.87 1.82 9.61
C ILE A 22 -22.63 1.75 10.95
N TYR A 23 -23.82 2.35 11.02
CA TYR A 23 -24.67 2.26 12.21
C TYR A 23 -25.19 0.84 12.44
N ALA A 24 -25.61 0.14 11.38
CA ALA A 24 -26.08 -1.25 11.48
C ALA A 24 -24.96 -2.19 11.96
N MET A 25 -23.70 -1.95 11.54
CA MET A 25 -22.53 -2.70 12.01
C MET A 25 -22.35 -2.62 13.52
N SER A 26 -22.68 -1.48 14.14
CA SER A 26 -22.62 -1.33 15.60
C SER A 26 -23.57 -2.28 16.34
N PHE A 27 -24.70 -2.64 15.70
CA PHE A 27 -25.69 -3.59 16.24
C PHE A 27 -25.17 -5.05 16.25
N PHE A 28 -24.24 -5.37 15.34
CA PHE A 28 -23.58 -6.67 15.26
C PHE A 28 -22.30 -6.75 16.10
N GLY A 29 -22.01 -5.73 16.93
CA GLY A 29 -20.80 -5.65 17.76
C GLY A 29 -19.52 -5.35 16.97
N LEU A 30 -19.63 -4.95 15.70
CA LEU A 30 -18.49 -4.52 14.90
C LEU A 30 -18.20 -3.05 15.20
N LYS A 31 -16.95 -2.75 15.56
CA LYS A 31 -16.47 -1.38 15.77
C LYS A 31 -16.13 -0.75 14.42
N PRO A 32 -16.87 0.28 13.94
CA PRO A 32 -16.59 0.88 12.64
C PRO A 32 -15.19 1.49 12.54
N THR A 33 -14.60 1.97 13.65
CA THR A 33 -13.22 2.49 13.62
C THR A 33 -12.22 1.45 13.12
N ARG A 34 -12.38 0.16 13.47
CA ARG A 34 -11.49 -0.91 13.01
C ARG A 34 -11.53 -1.10 11.50
N LEU A 35 -12.71 -0.96 10.89
CA LEU A 35 -12.85 -1.07 9.44
C LEU A 35 -12.08 0.06 8.75
N ILE A 36 -12.18 1.28 9.29
CA ILE A 36 -11.44 2.44 8.79
C ILE A 36 -9.93 2.23 8.97
N GLU A 37 -9.48 1.71 10.13
CA GLU A 37 -8.06 1.39 10.36
C GLU A 37 -7.51 0.43 9.30
N PHE A 38 -8.21 -0.68 9.04
CA PHE A 38 -7.79 -1.65 8.03
C PHE A 38 -7.83 -1.08 6.61
N ALA A 39 -8.85 -0.28 6.29
CA ALA A 39 -8.95 0.39 5.00
C ALA A 39 -7.77 1.35 4.78
N LEU A 40 -7.38 2.14 5.79
CA LEU A 40 -6.24 3.05 5.72
C LEU A 40 -4.91 2.28 5.54
N LEU A 41 -4.73 1.17 6.25
CA LEU A 41 -3.53 0.34 6.10
C LEU A 41 -3.42 -0.27 4.71
N ALA A 42 -4.53 -0.78 4.16
CA ALA A 42 -4.56 -1.32 2.80
C ALA A 42 -4.37 -0.23 1.72
N LEU A 43 -4.93 0.96 1.94
CA LEU A 43 -4.78 2.11 1.05
C LEU A 43 -3.33 2.58 0.95
N THR A 44 -2.58 2.54 2.05
CA THR A 44 -1.25 3.16 2.18
C THR A 44 -0.27 2.77 1.06
N PRO A 45 0.02 1.47 0.80
CA PRO A 45 0.92 1.11 -0.29
C PRO A 45 0.33 1.49 -1.65
N LEU A 46 -0.97 1.29 -1.87
CA LEU A 46 -1.65 1.60 -3.13
C LEU A 46 -1.59 3.09 -3.46
N ALA A 47 -1.74 3.97 -2.47
CA ALA A 47 -1.64 5.41 -2.63
C ALA A 47 -0.21 5.83 -3.03
N PHE A 48 0.82 5.27 -2.39
CA PHE A 48 2.20 5.53 -2.81
C PHE A 48 2.50 5.01 -4.21
N ALA A 49 1.98 3.83 -4.58
CA ALA A 49 2.09 3.32 -5.95
C ALA A 49 1.42 4.26 -6.96
N ALA A 50 0.19 4.69 -6.69
CA ALA A 50 -0.54 5.58 -7.58
C ALA A 50 0.21 6.90 -7.80
N VAL A 51 0.76 7.49 -6.74
CA VAL A 51 1.61 8.70 -6.84
C VAL A 51 2.86 8.42 -7.68
N GLY A 52 3.54 7.30 -7.44
CA GLY A 52 4.69 6.88 -8.21
C GLY A 52 4.38 6.67 -9.70
N GLU A 53 3.26 6.04 -10.03
CA GLU A 53 2.82 5.86 -11.42
C GLU A 53 2.46 7.18 -12.09
N CYS A 54 1.79 8.11 -11.39
CA CYS A 54 1.57 9.45 -11.92
C CYS A 54 2.88 10.18 -12.25
N ILE A 55 3.95 9.95 -11.49
CA ILE A 55 5.28 10.48 -11.79
C ILE A 55 5.88 9.79 -13.02
N ASN A 56 5.78 8.45 -13.12
CA ASN A 56 6.24 7.70 -14.29
C ASN A 56 5.54 8.17 -15.58
N GLU A 57 4.22 8.31 -15.55
CA GLU A 57 3.44 8.74 -16.71
C GLU A 57 3.85 10.14 -17.18
N LYS A 58 4.13 11.07 -16.25
CA LYS A 58 4.67 12.40 -16.57
C LYS A 58 6.04 12.34 -17.25
N SER A 59 6.83 11.30 -16.98
CA SER A 59 8.12 11.06 -17.64
C SER A 59 8.00 10.31 -18.98
N GLY A 60 6.78 9.97 -19.41
CA GLY A 60 6.53 9.20 -20.64
C GLY A 60 6.81 7.69 -20.48
N GLN A 61 6.79 7.19 -19.25
CA GLN A 61 7.00 5.78 -18.92
C GLN A 61 5.77 5.23 -18.21
N ILE A 62 5.49 3.96 -18.40
CA ILE A 62 4.54 3.18 -17.61
C ILE A 62 5.29 2.07 -16.89
N ASN A 63 4.92 1.76 -15.65
CA ASN A 63 5.60 0.70 -14.91
C ASN A 63 4.63 -0.42 -14.54
N ILE A 64 4.50 -1.35 -15.49
CA ILE A 64 3.74 -2.59 -15.33
C ILE A 64 4.35 -3.50 -14.26
N GLY A 65 5.64 -3.33 -13.93
CA GLY A 65 6.38 -4.16 -12.97
C GLY A 65 6.14 -3.80 -11.50
N ILE A 66 5.25 -2.86 -11.18
CA ILE A 66 5.09 -2.33 -9.81
C ILE A 66 4.65 -3.39 -8.79
N GLU A 67 3.89 -4.39 -9.20
CA GLU A 67 3.47 -5.48 -8.33
C GLU A 67 4.66 -6.32 -7.84
N GLY A 68 5.59 -6.61 -8.75
CA GLY A 68 6.82 -7.31 -8.42
C GLY A 68 7.75 -6.47 -7.53
N ILE A 69 7.82 -5.15 -7.79
CA ILE A 69 8.53 -4.22 -6.91
C ILE A 69 7.94 -4.28 -5.50
N PHE A 70 6.61 -4.28 -5.36
CA PHE A 70 5.96 -4.38 -4.05
C PHE A 70 6.31 -5.67 -3.31
N LEU A 71 6.21 -6.82 -3.96
CA LEU A 71 6.48 -8.11 -3.33
C LEU A 71 7.92 -8.20 -2.79
N ILE A 72 8.89 -7.83 -3.61
CA ILE A 72 10.31 -7.89 -3.22
C ILE A 72 10.63 -6.84 -2.14
N SER A 73 10.07 -5.63 -2.26
CA SER A 73 10.28 -4.55 -1.30
C SER A 73 9.63 -4.85 0.05
N ALA A 74 8.48 -5.53 0.06
CA ALA A 74 7.81 -5.95 1.29
C ALA A 74 8.67 -6.96 2.07
N VAL A 75 9.22 -7.96 1.38
CA VAL A 75 10.14 -8.94 2.00
C VAL A 75 11.39 -8.26 2.53
N ALA A 76 12.03 -7.41 1.73
CA ALA A 76 13.20 -6.65 2.17
C ALA A 76 12.87 -5.79 3.39
N GLY A 77 11.74 -5.09 3.38
CA GLY A 77 11.33 -4.22 4.47
C GLY A 77 11.08 -4.97 5.78
N VAL A 78 10.41 -6.13 5.73
CA VAL A 78 10.19 -6.97 6.91
C VAL A 78 11.50 -7.56 7.42
N PHE A 79 12.34 -8.09 6.53
CA PHE A 79 13.66 -8.63 6.89
C PHE A 79 14.51 -7.59 7.62
N TRP A 80 14.63 -6.38 7.06
CA TRP A 80 15.41 -5.32 7.68
C TRP A 80 14.73 -4.74 8.94
N ALA A 81 13.40 -4.77 9.04
CA ALA A 81 12.72 -4.40 10.28
C ALA A 81 13.12 -5.31 11.44
N GLU A 82 13.24 -6.62 11.19
CA GLU A 82 13.65 -7.60 12.19
C GLU A 82 15.14 -7.50 12.51
N VAL A 83 16.00 -7.34 11.49
CA VAL A 83 17.45 -7.16 11.70
C VAL A 83 17.78 -5.92 12.52
N PHE A 84 17.06 -4.81 12.29
CA PHE A 84 17.30 -3.55 13.01
C PHE A 84 16.39 -3.35 14.23
N GLU A 85 15.51 -4.31 14.53
CA GLU A 85 14.48 -4.20 15.56
C GLU A 85 13.66 -2.88 15.46
N SER A 86 13.41 -2.41 14.24
CA SER A 86 12.75 -1.12 13.98
C SER A 86 11.93 -1.15 12.69
N GLY A 87 10.61 -1.03 12.83
CA GLY A 87 9.70 -0.93 11.69
C GLY A 87 9.93 0.26 10.78
N LEU A 88 10.43 1.38 11.33
CA LEU A 88 10.73 2.57 10.54
C LEU A 88 11.96 2.34 9.66
N LEU A 89 13.00 1.70 10.20
CA LEU A 89 14.17 1.33 9.41
C LEU A 89 13.82 0.26 8.37
N GLY A 90 12.98 -0.71 8.73
CA GLY A 90 12.43 -1.67 7.77
C GLY A 90 11.68 -1.00 6.63
N LEU A 91 10.80 -0.03 6.93
CA LEU A 91 10.08 0.74 5.91
C LEU A 91 11.05 1.49 4.99
N LEU A 92 12.06 2.15 5.55
CA LEU A 92 13.08 2.87 4.76
C LEU A 92 13.86 1.92 3.86
N MET A 93 14.30 0.76 4.38
CA MET A 93 15.02 -0.24 3.60
C MET A 93 14.14 -0.84 2.51
N GLY A 94 12.87 -1.13 2.79
CA GLY A 94 11.90 -1.55 1.77
C GLY A 94 11.77 -0.52 0.65
N GLY A 95 11.68 0.77 1.00
CA GLY A 95 11.68 1.87 0.03
C GLY A 95 12.95 1.95 -0.80
N VAL A 96 14.14 1.77 -0.19
CA VAL A 96 15.43 1.73 -0.89
C VAL A 96 15.48 0.58 -1.90
N PHE A 97 15.09 -0.63 -1.50
CA PHE A 97 15.04 -1.78 -2.41
C PHE A 97 14.05 -1.54 -3.56
N GLY A 98 12.88 -0.96 -3.27
CA GLY A 98 11.92 -0.59 -4.30
C GLY A 98 12.48 0.44 -5.29
N ALA A 99 13.15 1.48 -4.79
CA ALA A 99 13.80 2.50 -5.60
C ALA A 99 14.94 1.91 -6.46
N LEU A 100 15.72 0.96 -5.93
CA LEU A 100 16.77 0.28 -6.68
C LEU A 100 16.19 -0.56 -7.84
N ILE A 101 15.15 -1.37 -7.58
CA ILE A 101 14.52 -2.20 -8.60
C ILE A 101 13.83 -1.34 -9.66
N GLY A 102 13.06 -0.32 -9.22
CA GLY A 102 12.44 0.65 -10.13
C GLY A 102 13.47 1.43 -10.94
N GLY A 103 14.60 1.80 -10.32
CA GLY A 103 15.73 2.44 -10.99
C GLY A 103 16.36 1.55 -12.06
N ILE A 104 16.54 0.25 -11.79
CA ILE A 104 17.03 -0.71 -12.78
C ILE A 104 16.06 -0.79 -13.98
N LEU A 105 14.76 -0.91 -13.75
CA LEU A 105 13.77 -0.89 -14.83
C LEU A 105 13.81 0.40 -15.63
N GLY A 106 13.88 1.56 -14.95
CA GLY A 106 14.01 2.86 -15.60
C GLY A 106 15.26 2.96 -16.47
N LEU A 107 16.41 2.49 -15.96
CA LEU A 107 17.66 2.46 -16.72
C LEU A 107 17.58 1.55 -17.95
N LEU A 108 16.99 0.36 -17.81
CA LEU A 108 16.79 -0.58 -18.91
C LEU A 108 15.85 -0.01 -19.98
N ASN A 109 14.79 0.69 -19.58
CA ASN A 109 13.85 1.29 -20.53
C ASN A 109 14.48 2.49 -21.26
N VAL A 110 15.14 3.40 -20.52
CA VAL A 110 15.70 4.64 -21.08
C VAL A 110 16.96 4.39 -21.90
N TYR A 111 17.94 3.67 -21.35
CA TYR A 111 19.23 3.44 -21.99
C TYR A 111 19.30 2.12 -22.75
N GLY A 112 18.69 1.07 -22.18
CA GLY A 112 18.65 -0.25 -22.80
C GLY A 112 17.58 -0.40 -23.89
N ARG A 113 16.68 0.58 -24.05
CA ARG A 113 15.54 0.53 -24.99
C ARG A 113 14.67 -0.72 -24.80
N ALA A 114 14.57 -1.22 -23.58
CA ALA A 114 13.70 -2.34 -23.25
C ALA A 114 12.23 -1.93 -23.41
N GLU A 115 11.41 -2.86 -23.90
CA GLU A 115 9.96 -2.68 -23.94
C GLU A 115 9.41 -2.76 -22.51
N GLN A 116 8.76 -1.68 -22.07
CA GLN A 116 8.35 -1.48 -20.67
C GLN A 116 7.37 -2.55 -20.22
N VAL A 117 6.46 -2.96 -21.12
CA VAL A 117 5.46 -3.99 -20.85
C VAL A 117 6.14 -5.35 -20.64
N ILE A 118 7.08 -5.72 -21.50
CA ILE A 118 7.77 -7.02 -21.43
C ILE A 118 8.68 -7.06 -20.20
N ALA A 119 9.48 -6.02 -19.98
CA ALA A 119 10.37 -5.93 -18.82
C ALA A 119 9.58 -5.93 -17.50
N GLY A 120 8.49 -5.17 -17.43
CA GLY A 120 7.61 -5.11 -16.26
C GLY A 120 6.92 -6.44 -15.96
N MET A 121 6.31 -7.09 -16.97
CA MET A 121 5.71 -8.41 -16.78
C MET A 121 6.76 -9.46 -16.38
N GLY A 122 7.95 -9.42 -16.99
CA GLY A 122 9.07 -10.27 -16.61
C GLY A 122 9.45 -10.11 -15.14
N LEU A 123 9.52 -8.86 -14.65
CA LEU A 123 9.77 -8.58 -13.24
C LEU A 123 8.66 -9.13 -12.34
N ASN A 124 7.38 -8.96 -12.69
CA ASN A 124 6.27 -9.49 -11.89
C ASN A 124 6.35 -11.02 -11.78
N ILE A 125 6.59 -11.72 -12.90
CA ILE A 125 6.73 -13.19 -12.91
C ILE A 125 7.92 -13.62 -12.04
N LEU A 126 9.06 -12.96 -12.21
CA LEU A 126 10.25 -13.22 -11.38
C LEU A 126 9.93 -13.01 -9.90
N ALA A 127 9.27 -11.89 -9.57
CA ALA A 127 8.96 -11.52 -8.20
C ALA A 127 8.01 -12.52 -7.54
N ILE A 128 7.01 -13.04 -8.23
CA ILE A 128 6.10 -14.06 -7.69
C ILE A 128 6.89 -15.30 -7.23
N GLY A 129 7.83 -15.79 -8.05
CA GLY A 129 8.66 -16.93 -7.70
C GLY A 129 9.70 -16.61 -6.62
N LEU A 130 10.41 -15.48 -6.78
CA LEU A 130 11.45 -15.04 -5.86
C LEU A 130 10.90 -14.73 -4.47
N PHE A 131 9.73 -14.09 -4.38
CA PHE A 131 9.03 -13.80 -3.13
C PHE A 131 8.80 -15.08 -2.32
N GLN A 132 8.22 -16.11 -2.94
CA GLN A 132 7.94 -17.37 -2.27
C GLN A 132 9.22 -18.08 -1.83
N TYR A 133 10.26 -18.05 -2.67
CA TYR A 133 11.57 -18.58 -2.33
C TYR A 133 12.19 -17.86 -1.13
N LEU A 134 12.20 -16.52 -1.13
CA LEU A 134 12.77 -15.72 -0.04
C LEU A 134 12.04 -15.96 1.27
N LEU A 135 10.71 -16.09 1.23
CA LEU A 135 9.93 -16.43 2.42
C LEU A 135 10.40 -17.74 3.05
N MET A 136 10.56 -18.77 2.23
CA MET A 136 11.03 -20.07 2.66
C MET A 136 12.50 -20.04 3.11
N ALA A 137 13.37 -19.31 2.41
CA ALA A 137 14.80 -19.24 2.70
C ALA A 137 15.11 -18.48 4.00
N ILE A 138 14.36 -17.42 4.29
CA ILE A 138 14.61 -16.54 5.45
C ILE A 138 13.84 -17.04 6.68
N TRP A 139 12.56 -17.37 6.54
CA TRP A 139 11.67 -17.67 7.66
C TRP A 139 11.20 -19.12 7.72
N ALA A 140 11.67 -19.99 6.80
CA ALA A 140 11.27 -21.40 6.72
C ALA A 140 9.74 -21.60 6.65
N PHE A 141 9.01 -20.61 6.12
CA PHE A 141 7.55 -20.64 6.03
C PHE A 141 7.08 -20.13 4.66
N PRO A 142 6.26 -20.91 3.94
CA PRO A 142 5.70 -20.47 2.66
C PRO A 142 4.49 -19.55 2.86
N GLY A 143 4.36 -18.54 2.01
CA GLY A 143 3.14 -17.71 1.92
C GLY A 143 3.14 -16.42 2.73
N ILE A 144 3.11 -16.47 4.06
CA ILE A 144 3.00 -15.27 4.91
C ILE A 144 3.94 -15.37 6.12
N HIS A 145 4.76 -14.34 6.31
CA HIS A 145 5.51 -14.14 7.56
C HIS A 145 4.87 -13.04 8.40
N ILE A 146 4.55 -13.34 9.65
CA ILE A 146 4.01 -12.37 10.62
C ILE A 146 5.14 -11.99 11.57
N PHE A 147 5.67 -10.79 11.38
CA PHE A 147 6.72 -10.25 12.25
C PHE A 147 6.13 -9.72 13.57
N PRO A 148 6.94 -9.58 14.64
CA PRO A 148 6.48 -9.10 15.94
C PRO A 148 5.76 -7.74 15.88
N ARG A 149 4.62 -7.63 16.58
CA ARG A 149 3.83 -6.38 16.62
C ARG A 149 4.59 -5.17 17.16
N THR A 150 5.62 -5.40 17.97
CA THR A 150 6.53 -4.37 18.50
C THR A 150 7.31 -3.65 17.41
N LEU A 151 7.51 -4.30 16.27
CA LEU A 151 8.21 -3.73 15.11
C LEU A 151 7.26 -3.02 14.15
N VAL A 152 5.96 -2.95 14.43
CA VAL A 152 5.04 -2.16 13.61
C VAL A 152 5.27 -0.68 13.91
N VAL A 153 5.30 0.17 12.87
CA VAL A 153 5.40 1.62 13.05
C VAL A 153 4.27 2.09 14.00
N PRO A 154 4.60 2.79 15.10
CA PRO A 154 3.62 3.21 16.08
C PRO A 154 2.48 4.02 15.46
N ARG A 155 1.24 3.68 15.85
CA ARG A 155 0.04 4.36 15.38
C ARG A 155 -0.34 5.48 16.35
N ILE A 156 -0.90 6.55 15.79
CA ILE A 156 -1.46 7.66 16.54
C ILE A 156 -2.90 7.31 16.90
N SER A 157 -3.19 7.23 18.17
CA SER A 157 -4.53 6.98 18.69
C SER A 157 -5.30 8.27 18.84
N ILE A 158 -6.42 8.38 18.13
CA ILE A 158 -7.33 9.51 18.20
C ILE A 158 -8.58 9.04 18.97
N PRO A 159 -8.88 9.61 20.14
CA PRO A 159 -10.09 9.27 20.87
C PRO A 159 -11.30 9.83 20.11
N LEU A 160 -12.18 8.94 19.67
CA LEU A 160 -13.52 9.27 19.18
C LEU A 160 -14.54 8.99 20.31
N ILE A 161 -15.75 9.53 20.16
CA ILE A 161 -16.82 9.34 21.15
C ILE A 161 -17.13 7.84 21.26
N GLY A 162 -16.67 7.21 22.35
CA GLY A 162 -16.88 5.79 22.65
C GLY A 162 -15.96 4.79 21.93
N GLU A 163 -15.11 5.24 21.01
CA GLU A 163 -14.18 4.37 20.26
C GLU A 163 -12.81 5.03 20.10
N GLU A 164 -11.78 4.22 19.87
CA GLU A 164 -10.44 4.71 19.54
C GLU A 164 -10.18 4.44 18.05
N LEU A 165 -9.63 5.43 17.34
CA LEU A 165 -9.18 5.31 15.96
C LEU A 165 -7.65 5.37 15.93
N ALA A 166 -6.99 4.26 15.63
CA ALA A 166 -5.55 4.19 15.53
C ALA A 166 -5.06 4.41 14.08
N VAL A 167 -4.55 5.60 13.78
CA VAL A 167 -4.08 5.98 12.44
C VAL A 167 -2.56 5.84 12.34
N SER A 168 -2.06 5.20 11.29
CA SER A 168 -0.62 5.17 11.02
C SER A 168 -0.14 6.51 10.45
N PRO A 169 0.95 7.11 10.96
CA PRO A 169 1.57 8.29 10.36
C PRO A 169 1.91 8.10 8.88
N ILE A 170 2.24 6.86 8.49
CA ILE A 170 2.60 6.52 7.10
C ILE A 170 1.37 6.61 6.18
N SER A 171 0.18 6.26 6.67
CA SER A 171 -1.08 6.43 5.92
C SER A 171 -1.38 7.90 5.68
N LEU A 172 -1.15 8.76 6.68
CA LEU A 172 -1.31 10.21 6.52
C LEU A 172 -0.30 10.78 5.53
N ALA A 173 0.96 10.32 5.58
CA ALA A 173 1.98 10.71 4.63
C ALA A 173 1.61 10.28 3.19
N ALA A 174 1.06 9.08 3.01
CA ALA A 174 0.61 8.60 1.70
C ALA A 174 -0.53 9.47 1.14
N ILE A 175 -1.50 9.83 1.98
CA ILE A 175 -2.59 10.73 1.60
C ILE A 175 -2.04 12.12 1.26
N ALA A 176 -1.15 12.67 2.07
CA ALA A 176 -0.54 13.97 1.81
C ALA A 176 0.25 13.97 0.49
N ALA A 177 1.00 12.91 0.21
CA ALA A 177 1.72 12.74 -1.05
C ALA A 177 0.80 12.67 -2.27
N ALA A 178 -0.42 12.12 -2.12
CA ALA A 178 -1.40 12.06 -3.19
C ALA A 178 -1.97 13.43 -3.59
N PHE A 179 -1.86 14.44 -2.72
CA PHE A 179 -2.33 15.81 -2.97
C PHE A 179 -1.20 16.79 -3.28
N ALA A 180 0.06 16.35 -3.23
CA ALA A 180 1.24 17.17 -3.55
C ALA A 180 1.52 17.19 -5.06
#